data_AF-A0A7S2DCM6-F1
#
_entry.id   AF-A0A7S2DCM6-F1
#
_cell.length_a   1.000
_cell.length_b   1.000
_cell.length_c   1.000
_cell.angle_alpha   90.00
_cell.angle_beta   90.00
_cell.angle_gamma   90.00
#
_symmetry.space_group_name_H-M   'P 1'
#
loop_
_entity.id
_entity.type
_entity.pdbx_description
1 polymer ?
#
loop_
_entity_poly.entity_id
_entity_poly.type
_entity_poly.pdbx_seq_one_letter_code
_entity_poly.pdbx_strand_id
1 'polypeptide(L)'
;QSHQKIETSESHLEHSQQQRVSRRGRSLGYLCGCFVSKLGEAQTGISVCVDDAANSLRVERRRIYDIVNILESIGMVERQKKNTYIWLGNKNVRANLRAIQRQGVKLWPRDAQKYLGVEARTSTQ
;
A
#
# COMPACT_ATOMS: atom_id res chain seq x y z
N GLN A 1 -31.20 -41.22 35.00
CA GLN A 1 -31.64 -40.27 33.95
C GLN A 1 -30.92 -38.95 34.24
N SER A 2 -29.63 -38.76 33.91
CA SER A 2 -29.08 -38.51 32.57
C SER A 2 -30.05 -37.61 31.77
N HIS A 3 -29.74 -36.38 31.37
CA HIS A 3 -28.51 -35.88 30.76
C HIS A 3 -28.28 -34.38 31.10
N GLN A 4 -27.07 -34.02 31.51
CA GLN A 4 -26.53 -32.66 31.33
C GLN A 4 -26.27 -32.44 29.84
N LYS A 5 -26.88 -31.42 29.23
CA LYS A 5 -26.58 -31.01 27.85
C LYS A 5 -25.62 -29.82 27.90
N ILE A 6 -24.40 -30.07 27.43
CA ILE A 6 -23.31 -29.11 27.26
C ILE A 6 -23.60 -28.37 25.93
N GLU A 7 -24.04 -27.13 25.99
CA GLU A 7 -24.31 -26.28 24.81
C GLU A 7 -23.87 -24.83 25.08
N THR A 8 -22.59 -24.58 25.32
CA THR A 8 -22.10 -23.19 25.49
C THR A 8 -20.65 -22.93 25.06
N SER A 9 -20.01 -23.81 24.27
CA SER A 9 -18.57 -23.66 23.97
C SER A 9 -18.20 -23.40 22.50
N GLU A 10 -19.06 -23.70 21.52
CA GLU A 10 -18.72 -23.53 20.09
C GLU A 10 -18.98 -22.11 19.55
N SER A 11 -19.90 -21.34 20.14
CA SER A 11 -20.29 -20.02 19.61
C SER A 11 -19.27 -18.90 19.86
N HIS A 12 -18.33 -19.09 20.78
CA HIS A 12 -17.33 -18.08 21.17
C HIS A 12 -16.06 -18.11 20.30
N LEU A 13 -15.74 -19.26 19.70
CA LEU A 13 -14.57 -19.44 18.84
C LEU A 13 -14.80 -18.86 17.43
N GLU A 14 -16.01 -18.97 16.89
CA GLU A 14 -16.39 -18.43 15.57
C GLU A 14 -16.40 -16.89 15.54
N HIS A 15 -16.88 -16.23 16.60
CA HIS A 15 -16.89 -14.76 16.69
C HIS A 15 -15.48 -14.15 16.71
N SER A 16 -14.50 -14.87 17.27
CA SER A 16 -13.12 -14.43 17.38
C SER A 16 -12.36 -14.53 16.04
N GLN A 17 -12.71 -15.51 15.19
CA GLN A 17 -12.14 -15.63 13.85
C GLN A 17 -12.78 -14.63 12.86
N GLN A 18 -14.10 -14.40 12.96
CA GLN A 18 -14.81 -13.39 12.16
C GLN A 18 -14.29 -11.95 12.43
N GLN A 19 -13.95 -11.63 13.69
CA GLN A 19 -13.37 -10.33 14.06
C GLN A 19 -11.96 -10.11 13.52
N ARG A 20 -11.13 -11.15 13.41
CA ARG A 20 -9.78 -11.06 12.83
C ARG A 20 -9.81 -10.83 11.31
N VAL A 21 -10.79 -11.41 10.62
CA VAL A 21 -11.08 -11.12 9.21
C VAL A 21 -11.64 -9.69 9.05
N SER A 22 -12.49 -9.23 9.99
CA SER A 22 -13.13 -7.90 9.98
C SER A 22 -12.16 -6.70 10.09
N ARG A 23 -11.06 -6.82 10.85
CA ARG A 23 -10.06 -5.74 10.95
C ARG A 23 -9.06 -5.75 9.78
N ARG A 24 -8.60 -6.93 9.36
CA ARG A 24 -7.60 -7.06 8.28
C ARG A 24 -8.14 -6.58 6.94
N GLY A 25 -9.42 -6.87 6.64
CA GLY A 25 -10.11 -6.43 5.42
C GLY A 25 -10.37 -4.92 5.30
N ARG A 26 -10.06 -4.13 6.35
CA ARG A 26 -10.15 -2.65 6.32
C ARG A 26 -8.80 -1.96 6.44
N SER A 27 -7.70 -2.73 6.55
CA SER A 27 -6.35 -2.16 6.63
C SER A 27 -5.97 -1.47 5.33
N LEU A 28 -5.18 -0.39 5.42
CA LEU A 28 -4.70 0.32 4.24
C LEU A 28 -3.90 -0.59 3.30
N GLY A 29 -3.11 -1.51 3.86
CA GLY A 29 -2.37 -2.51 3.07
C GLY A 29 -3.28 -3.42 2.26
N TYR A 30 -4.38 -3.91 2.86
CA TYR A 30 -5.38 -4.70 2.14
C TYR A 30 -6.06 -3.89 1.03
N LEU A 31 -6.49 -2.66 1.33
CA LEU A 31 -7.13 -1.79 0.35
C LEU A 31 -6.21 -1.43 -0.82
N CYS A 32 -4.93 -1.15 -0.52
CA CYS A 32 -3.90 -0.91 -1.51
C CYS A 32 -3.69 -2.14 -2.40
N GLY A 33 -3.59 -3.33 -1.80
CA GLY A 33 -3.52 -4.59 -2.55
C GLY A 33 -4.72 -4.78 -3.49
N CYS A 34 -5.94 -4.61 -2.98
CA CYS A 34 -7.14 -4.67 -3.82
C CYS A 34 -7.16 -3.64 -4.96
N PHE A 35 -6.69 -2.41 -4.70
CA PHE A 35 -6.59 -1.35 -5.70
C PHE A 35 -5.64 -1.74 -6.84
N VAL A 36 -4.44 -2.21 -6.50
CA VAL A 36 -3.43 -2.66 -7.48
C VAL A 36 -3.94 -3.87 -8.27
N SER A 37 -4.52 -4.87 -7.60
CA SER A 37 -5.06 -6.06 -8.27
C SER A 37 -6.17 -5.74 -9.26
N LYS A 38 -7.02 -4.73 -8.98
CA LYS A 38 -8.09 -4.30 -9.88
C LYS A 38 -7.56 -3.61 -11.15
N LEU A 39 -6.50 -2.82 -11.03
CA LEU A 39 -5.93 -2.09 -12.18
C LEU A 39 -4.92 -2.93 -12.96
N GLY A 40 -4.37 -3.98 -12.35
CA GLY A 40 -3.37 -4.85 -12.97
C GLY A 40 -1.99 -4.22 -13.00
N GLU A 41 -0.97 -4.98 -12.58
CA GLU A 41 0.39 -4.47 -12.41
C GLU A 41 1.05 -3.99 -13.71
N ALA A 42 0.71 -4.61 -14.84
CA ALA A 42 1.30 -4.34 -16.15
C ALA A 42 0.50 -3.35 -17.01
N GLN A 43 -0.75 -3.02 -16.63
CA GLN A 43 -1.55 -2.07 -17.39
C GLN A 43 -1.07 -0.65 -17.11
N THR A 44 -1.17 0.25 -18.10
CA THR A 44 -0.78 1.67 -17.94
C THR A 44 -1.75 2.56 -18.71
N GLY A 45 -1.85 3.82 -18.34
CA GLY A 45 -2.72 4.80 -19.01
C GLY A 45 -4.17 4.81 -18.51
N ILE A 46 -4.52 3.98 -17.52
CA ILE A 46 -5.88 3.93 -16.98
C ILE A 46 -6.14 5.18 -16.15
N SER A 47 -7.22 5.91 -16.45
CA SER A 47 -7.67 7.03 -15.64
C SER A 47 -8.43 6.51 -14.42
N VAL A 48 -8.03 6.97 -13.24
CA VAL A 48 -8.65 6.61 -11.96
C VAL A 48 -9.26 7.86 -11.34
N CYS A 49 -10.59 7.92 -11.35
CA CYS A 49 -11.33 8.93 -10.60
C CYS A 49 -11.40 8.53 -9.11
N VAL A 50 -11.22 9.51 -8.22
CA VAL A 50 -11.23 9.28 -6.78
C VAL A 50 -12.58 8.75 -6.28
N ASP A 51 -13.68 9.31 -6.79
CA ASP A 51 -15.03 8.92 -6.38
C ASP A 51 -15.39 7.50 -6.87
N ASP A 52 -15.02 7.16 -8.10
CA ASP A 52 -15.24 5.82 -8.66
C ASP A 52 -14.41 4.77 -7.92
N ALA A 53 -13.16 5.09 -7.58
CA ALA A 53 -12.30 4.21 -6.79
C ALA A 53 -12.86 3.99 -5.37
N ALA A 54 -13.37 5.04 -4.74
CA ALA A 54 -14.02 4.96 -3.42
C ALA A 54 -15.23 4.03 -3.45
N ASN A 55 -16.08 4.15 -4.48
CA ASN A 55 -17.23 3.28 -4.68
C ASN A 55 -16.83 1.84 -4.98
N SER A 56 -15.83 1.62 -5.85
CA SER A 56 -15.34 0.29 -6.24
C SER A 56 -14.72 -0.49 -5.09
N LEU A 57 -14.04 0.21 -4.17
CA LEU A 57 -13.44 -0.37 -2.96
C LEU A 57 -14.37 -0.32 -1.74
N ARG A 58 -15.55 0.31 -1.86
CA ARG A 58 -16.52 0.53 -0.76
C ARG A 58 -15.88 1.20 0.47
N VAL A 59 -15.07 2.24 0.23
CA VAL A 59 -14.39 3.00 1.26
C VAL A 59 -14.66 4.49 1.13
N GLU A 60 -14.42 5.22 2.20
CA GLU A 60 -14.47 6.68 2.18
C GLU A 60 -13.37 7.25 1.27
N ARG A 61 -13.68 8.40 0.66
CA ARG A 61 -12.77 9.19 -0.17
C ARG A 61 -11.39 9.38 0.46
N ARG A 62 -11.35 9.58 1.78
CA ARG A 62 -10.09 9.77 2.52
C ARG A 62 -9.12 8.60 2.34
N ARG A 63 -9.60 7.36 2.26
CA ARG A 63 -8.76 6.18 2.09
C ARG A 63 -8.15 6.10 0.70
N ILE A 64 -8.84 6.59 -0.33
CA ILE A 64 -8.28 6.67 -1.68
C ILE A 64 -7.09 7.62 -1.70
N TYR A 65 -7.14 8.74 -0.98
CA TYR A 65 -5.98 9.64 -0.86
C TYR A 65 -4.78 8.99 -0.18
N ASP A 66 -4.99 8.18 0.86
CA ASP A 66 -3.89 7.42 1.46
C ASP A 66 -3.23 6.49 0.44
N ILE A 67 -4.04 5.79 -0.37
CA ILE A 67 -3.56 4.85 -1.39
C ILE A 67 -2.79 5.60 -2.49
N VAL A 68 -3.39 6.63 -3.10
CA VAL A 68 -2.74 7.34 -4.23
C VAL A 68 -1.48 8.08 -3.79
N ASN A 69 -1.41 8.62 -2.57
CA ASN A 69 -0.20 9.28 -2.07
C ASN A 69 0.96 8.28 -1.91
N ILE A 70 0.67 7.07 -1.39
CA ILE A 70 1.67 6.00 -1.31
C ILE A 70 2.13 5.61 -2.71
N LEU A 71 1.19 5.34 -3.61
CA LEU A 71 1.50 4.87 -4.96
C LEU A 71 2.20 5.95 -5.81
N GLU A 72 1.93 7.23 -5.57
CA GLU A 72 2.61 8.37 -6.19
C GLU A 72 4.07 8.44 -5.73
N SER A 73 4.34 8.22 -4.43
CA SER A 73 5.71 8.24 -3.88
C SER A 73 6.64 7.19 -4.50
N ILE A 74 6.08 6.06 -4.97
CA ILE A 74 6.82 4.99 -5.67
C ILE A 74 6.67 5.08 -7.20
N GLY A 75 5.87 6.03 -7.69
CA GLY A 75 5.60 6.34 -9.09
C GLY A 75 4.82 5.28 -9.87
N MET A 76 3.84 4.66 -9.22
CA MET A 76 2.83 3.81 -9.88
C MET A 76 1.61 4.60 -10.34
N VAL A 77 1.39 5.79 -9.78
CA VAL A 77 0.34 6.73 -10.21
C VAL A 77 0.90 8.13 -10.32
N GLU A 78 0.22 8.96 -11.12
CA GLU A 78 0.50 10.38 -11.25
C GLU A 78 -0.81 11.17 -11.26
N ARG A 79 -0.79 12.38 -10.70
CA ARG A 79 -1.95 13.25 -10.73
C ARG A 79 -2.17 13.80 -12.14
N GLN A 80 -3.30 13.45 -12.74
CA GLN A 80 -3.67 13.95 -14.07
C GLN A 80 -4.43 15.29 -13.98
N LYS A 81 -5.42 15.38 -13.08
CA LYS A 81 -6.22 16.59 -12.84
C LYS A 81 -6.83 16.55 -11.44
N LYS A 82 -7.65 17.54 -11.09
CA LYS A 82 -8.39 17.52 -9.81
C LYS A 82 -9.24 16.25 -9.75
N ASN A 83 -9.09 15.48 -8.66
CA ASN A 83 -9.83 14.25 -8.39
C ASN A 83 -9.58 13.09 -9.38
N THR A 84 -8.54 13.17 -10.20
CA THR A 84 -8.23 12.12 -11.19
C THR A 84 -6.74 11.87 -11.28
N TYR A 85 -6.37 10.60 -11.26
CA TYR A 85 -5.01 10.10 -11.38
C TYR A 85 -4.88 9.22 -12.62
N ILE A 86 -3.67 9.05 -13.12
CA ILE A 86 -3.36 8.09 -14.17
C ILE A 86 -2.53 6.95 -13.60
N TRP A 87 -2.91 5.72 -13.91
CA TRP A 87 -2.20 4.51 -13.54
C TRP A 87 -1.01 4.31 -14.48
N LEU A 88 0.20 4.25 -13.93
CA LEU A 88 1.44 4.07 -14.68
C LEU A 88 1.95 2.63 -14.63
N GLY A 89 1.35 1.76 -13.81
CA GLY A 89 1.81 0.39 -13.58
C GLY A 89 3.11 0.33 -12.79
N ASN A 90 3.74 -0.85 -12.74
CA ASN A 90 4.96 -1.07 -11.94
C ASN A 90 6.29 -0.71 -12.66
N LYS A 91 6.23 -0.25 -13.92
CA LYS A 91 7.41 -0.01 -14.77
C LYS A 91 8.43 0.96 -14.16
N ASN A 92 7.95 1.99 -13.47
CA ASN A 92 8.79 3.05 -12.91
C ASN A 92 9.33 2.73 -11.51
N VAL A 93 8.76 1.72 -10.83
CA VAL A 93 9.04 1.46 -9.41
C VAL A 93 10.53 1.23 -9.15
N ARG A 94 11.19 0.37 -9.95
CA ARG A 94 12.62 0.10 -9.76
C ARG A 94 13.49 1.34 -9.96
N ALA A 95 13.19 2.15 -10.98
CA ALA A 95 13.95 3.36 -11.26
C ALA A 95 13.77 4.39 -10.13
N ASN A 96 12.55 4.58 -9.66
CA ASN A 96 12.23 5.50 -8.58
C ASN A 96 12.84 5.07 -7.24
N LEU A 97 12.74 3.79 -6.88
CA LEU A 97 13.38 3.27 -5.66
C LEU A 97 14.91 3.46 -5.69
N ARG A 98 15.56 3.27 -6.85
CA ARG A 98 16.98 3.58 -7.02
C ARG A 98 17.27 5.07 -6.86
N ALA A 99 16.42 5.94 -7.41
CA ALA A 99 16.56 7.39 -7.27
C ALA A 99 16.43 7.82 -5.80
N ILE A 100 15.41 7.32 -5.10
CA ILE A 100 15.17 7.55 -3.67
C ILE A 100 16.38 7.06 -2.86
N GLN A 101 16.89 5.86 -3.14
CA GLN A 101 18.06 5.33 -2.45
C GLN A 101 19.29 6.22 -2.65
N ARG A 102 19.58 6.65 -3.90
CA ARG A 102 20.70 7.56 -4.20
C ARG A 102 20.56 8.90 -3.48
N GLN A 103 19.36 9.47 -3.44
CA GLN A 103 19.09 10.70 -2.70
C GLN A 103 19.30 10.49 -1.20
N GLY A 104 18.84 9.37 -0.64
CA GLY A 104 19.09 9.01 0.75
C GLY A 104 20.58 8.92 1.09
N VAL A 105 21.38 8.26 0.24
CA VAL A 105 22.84 8.19 0.41
C VAL A 105 23.49 9.57 0.33
N LYS A 106 23.03 10.43 -0.59
CA LYS A 106 23.55 11.80 -0.75
C LYS A 106 23.22 12.71 0.44
N LEU A 107 21.97 12.64 0.94
CA LEU A 107 21.48 13.54 1.98
C LEU A 107 21.86 13.09 3.40
N TRP A 108 21.93 11.77 3.63
CA TRP A 108 22.29 11.17 4.93
C TRP A 108 23.49 10.22 4.79
N PRO A 109 24.69 10.73 4.49
CA PRO A 109 25.88 9.91 4.24
C PRO A 109 26.32 9.11 5.47
N ARG A 110 26.15 9.64 6.69
CA ARG A 110 26.51 8.93 7.93
C ARG A 110 25.61 7.72 8.18
N ASP A 111 24.31 7.88 8.01
CA ASP A 111 23.36 6.76 8.14
C ASP A 111 23.53 5.77 6.99
N ALA A 112 23.77 6.25 5.77
CA ALA A 112 24.08 5.38 4.64
C ALA A 112 25.35 4.55 4.89
N GLN A 113 26.40 5.14 5.45
CA GLN A 113 27.60 4.39 5.84
C GLN A 113 27.27 3.33 6.89
N LYS A 114 26.51 3.69 7.93
CA LYS A 114 26.11 2.79 9.02
C LYS A 114 25.26 1.60 8.56
N TYR A 115 24.23 1.84 7.74
CA TYR A 115 23.22 0.83 7.41
C TYR A 115 23.43 0.14 6.07
N LEU A 116 24.09 0.80 5.11
CA LEU A 116 24.31 0.27 3.76
C LEU A 116 25.78 -0.07 3.49
N GLY A 117 26.69 0.24 4.42
CA GLY A 117 28.13 -0.01 4.24
C GLY A 117 28.74 0.78 3.07
N VAL A 118 28.08 1.86 2.63
CA VAL A 118 28.57 2.68 1.52
C VAL A 118 29.64 3.60 2.09
N GLU A 119 30.90 3.38 1.71
CA GLU A 119 31.93 4.37 1.99
C GLU A 119 31.54 5.68 1.29
N ALA A 120 31.50 6.77 2.06
CA ALA A 120 31.38 8.09 1.47
C ALA A 120 32.56 8.25 0.52
N ARG A 121 32.30 8.20 -0.79
CA ARG A 121 33.30 8.60 -1.79
C ARG A 121 33.51 10.10 -1.62
N THR A 122 34.29 10.48 -0.63
CA THR A 122 34.89 11.80 -0.53
C THR A 122 35.77 11.91 -1.77
N SER A 123 35.26 12.58 -2.79
CA SER A 123 36.07 12.97 -3.94
C SER A 123 37.05 14.02 -3.44
N THR A 124 38.26 13.57 -3.12
CA THR A 124 39.44 14.39 -3.21
C THR A 124 39.99 14.19 -4.62
N GLN A 125 39.70 15.15 -5.49
CA GLN A 125 40.60 15.72 -6.49
C GLN A 125 39.94 16.94 -7.12
#